data_AF-A0A4S4C3J9-F1
#
_entry.id   AF-A0A4S4C3J9-F1
#
_cell.length_a   1.000
_cell.length_b   1.000
_cell.length_c   1.000
_cell.angle_alpha   90.00
_cell.angle_beta   90.00
_cell.angle_gamma   90.00
#
_symmetry.space_group_name_H-M   'P 1'
#
loop_
_entity.id
_entity.type
_entity.pdbx_description
1 polymer ?
#
loop_
_entity_poly.entity_id
_entity_poly.type
_entity_poly.pdbx_seq_one_letter_code
_entity_poly.pdbx_strand_id
1 'polypeptide(L)'
;MKNEQFDIETLKLISNKLDYIYSIAKANYNDNPELMDTIEHLARVGNMFANSKIQELKGHVETANPQGFILAKLANSYSRMKEYEKQKDSEFPPWEL
;
A
#
# COMPACT_ATOMS: atom_id res chain seq x y z
N MET A 1 26.02 -13.36 16.65
CA MET A 1 24.83 -12.57 17.04
C MET A 1 23.97 -12.39 15.80
N LYS A 2 22.74 -12.92 15.76
CA LYS A 2 21.80 -12.57 14.70
C LYS A 2 21.35 -11.13 14.96
N ASN A 3 21.71 -10.20 14.08
CA ASN A 3 21.04 -8.91 14.03
C ASN A 3 19.61 -9.17 13.54
N GLU A 4 18.67 -9.33 14.46
CA GLU A 4 17.26 -9.43 14.07
C GLU A 4 16.78 -8.04 13.66
N GLN A 5 16.82 -7.79 12.35
CA GLN A 5 16.40 -6.52 11.73
C GLN A 5 14.88 -6.28 11.88
N PHE A 6 14.12 -7.32 12.24
CA PHE A 6 12.68 -7.28 12.45
C PHE A 6 12.29 -8.16 13.64
N ASP A 7 11.43 -7.66 14.53
CA ASP A 7 10.80 -8.43 15.59
C ASP A 7 9.28 -8.55 15.38
N ILE A 8 8.68 -9.62 15.91
CA ILE A 8 7.27 -9.96 15.68
C ILE A 8 6.32 -8.92 16.27
N GLU A 9 6.63 -8.34 17.43
CA GLU A 9 5.73 -7.40 18.10
C GLU A 9 5.69 -6.06 17.36
N THR A 10 6.83 -5.57 16.88
CA THR A 10 6.89 -4.39 16.01
C THR A 10 6.17 -4.65 14.69
N LEU A 11 6.33 -5.83 14.07
CA LEU A 11 5.61 -6.17 12.84
C LEU A 11 4.08 -6.22 13.05
N LYS A 12 3.61 -6.76 14.17
CA LYS A 12 2.18 -6.72 14.55
C LYS A 12 1.69 -5.30 14.73
N LEU A 13 2.47 -4.43 15.40
CA LEU A 13 2.13 -3.03 15.58
C LEU A 13 2.04 -2.31 14.22
N ILE A 14 2.97 -2.59 13.31
CA ILE A 14 2.93 -2.08 11.93
C ILE A 14 1.66 -2.55 11.23
N SER A 15 1.32 -3.85 11.28
CA SER A 15 0.10 -4.39 10.71
C SER A 15 -1.15 -3.70 11.26
N ASN A 16 -1.27 -3.55 12.59
CA ASN A 16 -2.41 -2.90 13.22
C ASN A 16 -2.58 -1.45 12.77
N LYS A 17 -1.48 -0.69 12.63
CA LYS A 17 -1.52 0.68 12.11
C LYS A 17 -1.97 0.71 10.65
N LEU A 18 -1.52 -0.24 9.83
CA LEU A 18 -1.93 -0.35 8.42
C LEU A 18 -3.41 -0.77 8.30
N ASP A 19 -3.90 -1.65 9.17
CA ASP A 19 -5.32 -2.01 9.25
C ASP A 19 -6.19 -0.82 9.66
N TYR A 20 -5.71 0.02 10.58
CA TYR A 20 -6.38 1.27 10.92
C TYR A 20 -6.44 2.22 9.72
N ILE A 21 -5.32 2.45 9.02
CA ILE A 21 -5.28 3.30 7.81
C ILE A 21 -6.23 2.77 6.74
N TYR A 22 -6.21 1.45 6.49
CA TYR A 22 -7.14 0.77 5.59
C TYR A 22 -8.60 1.05 5.95
N SER A 23 -8.95 0.89 7.24
CA SER A 23 -10.30 1.10 7.75
C SER A 23 -10.77 2.53 7.52
N ILE A 24 -9.94 3.52 7.86
CA ILE A 24 -10.25 4.93 7.66
C ILE A 24 -10.40 5.26 6.18
N ALA A 25 -9.47 4.82 5.32
CA ALA A 25 -9.54 5.09 3.88
C ALA A 25 -10.81 4.50 3.26
N LYS A 26 -11.16 3.26 3.63
CA LYS A 26 -12.37 2.60 3.12
C LYS A 26 -13.65 3.26 3.61
N ALA A 27 -13.71 3.67 4.89
CA ALA A 27 -14.90 4.30 5.46
C ALA A 27 -15.20 5.67 4.84
N ASN A 28 -14.16 6.40 4.44
CA ASN A 28 -14.25 7.75 3.90
C ASN A 28 -14.05 7.78 2.38
N TYR A 29 -14.24 6.64 1.69
CA TYR A 29 -13.99 6.51 0.25
C TYR A 29 -14.72 7.59 -0.58
N ASN A 30 -15.96 7.91 -0.22
CA ASN A 30 -16.78 8.85 -0.98
C ASN A 30 -16.32 10.32 -0.85
N ASP A 31 -15.49 10.65 0.14
CA ASP A 31 -15.01 12.03 0.35
C ASP A 31 -13.94 12.40 -0.68
N ASN A 32 -13.04 11.46 -0.98
CA ASN A 32 -12.04 11.59 -2.03
C ASN A 32 -11.66 10.19 -2.55
N PRO A 33 -12.41 9.64 -3.53
CA PRO A 33 -12.24 8.26 -3.98
C PRO A 33 -10.83 7.92 -4.42
N GLU A 34 -10.17 8.83 -5.15
CA GLU A 34 -8.84 8.56 -5.72
C GLU A 34 -7.75 8.52 -4.64
N LEU A 35 -7.80 9.49 -3.71
CA LEU A 35 -6.88 9.54 -2.59
C LEU A 35 -7.08 8.34 -1.68
N MET A 36 -8.32 8.04 -1.31
CA MET A 36 -8.64 6.95 -0.40
C MET A 36 -8.31 5.58 -0.99
N ASP A 37 -8.61 5.35 -2.28
CA ASP A 37 -8.22 4.13 -3.00
C ASP A 37 -6.70 3.96 -3.05
N THR A 38 -5.95 5.06 -3.27
CA THR A 38 -4.49 5.03 -3.29
C THR A 38 -3.93 4.67 -1.91
N ILE A 39 -4.44 5.28 -0.84
CA ILE A 39 -4.04 5.01 0.54
C ILE A 39 -4.40 3.57 0.95
N GLU A 40 -5.63 3.12 0.64
CA GLU A 40 -6.10 1.76 0.92
C GLU A 40 -5.17 0.72 0.29
N HIS A 41 -4.85 0.88 -0.99
CA HIS A 41 -4.01 -0.05 -1.72
C HIS A 41 -2.57 -0.09 -1.18
N LEU A 42 -1.97 1.06 -0.85
CA LEU A 42 -0.63 1.10 -0.24
C LEU A 42 -0.62 0.48 1.17
N ALA A 43 -1.65 0.72 1.97
CA ALA A 43 -1.79 0.11 3.28
C ALA A 43 -1.81 -1.43 3.19
N ARG A 44 -2.56 -1.97 2.22
CA ARG A 44 -2.64 -3.41 1.96
C ARG A 44 -1.33 -4.01 1.47
N VAL A 45 -0.57 -3.29 0.64
CA VAL A 45 0.78 -3.70 0.23
C VAL A 45 1.69 -3.83 1.45
N GLY A 46 1.75 -2.80 2.29
CA GLY A 46 2.56 -2.83 3.51
C GLY A 46 2.15 -3.95 4.47
N ASN A 47 0.85 -4.20 4.61
CA ASN A 47 0.32 -5.21 5.51
C ASN A 47 0.69 -6.62 5.00
N MET A 48 0.63 -6.85 3.69
CA MET A 48 1.08 -8.10 3.09
C MET A 48 2.57 -8.37 3.34
N PHE A 49 3.44 -7.36 3.25
CA PHE A 49 4.85 -7.50 3.60
C PHE A 49 5.06 -7.83 5.08
N ALA A 50 4.36 -7.11 5.98
CA ALA A 50 4.46 -7.35 7.42
C ALA A 50 4.03 -8.78 7.79
N ASN A 51 2.89 -9.23 7.27
CA ASN A 51 2.39 -10.59 7.51
C ASN A 51 3.28 -11.66 6.92
N SER A 52 3.81 -11.46 5.72
CA SER A 52 4.76 -12.39 5.10
C SER A 52 6.03 -12.53 5.94
N LYS A 53 6.53 -11.42 6.51
CA LYS A 53 7.70 -11.45 7.39
C LYS A 53 7.38 -12.10 8.75
N ILE A 54 6.20 -11.86 9.32
CA ILE A 54 5.75 -12.56 10.55
C ILE A 54 5.69 -14.08 10.32
N GLN A 55 5.11 -14.51 9.20
CA GLN A 55 5.03 -15.90 8.79
C GLN A 55 6.43 -16.54 8.67
N GLU A 56 7.33 -15.85 7.96
CA GLU A 56 8.74 -16.26 7.84
C GLU A 56 9.42 -16.42 9.21
N LEU A 57 9.26 -15.43 10.11
CA LEU A 57 9.87 -15.46 11.46
C LEU A 57 9.28 -16.57 12.35
N LYS A 58 8.01 -16.93 12.16
CA LYS A 58 7.37 -18.05 12.88
C LYS A 58 7.63 -19.42 12.24
N GLY A 59 8.27 -19.47 11.06
CA GLY A 59 8.54 -20.71 10.34
C GLY A 59 7.31 -21.38 9.72
N HIS A 60 6.21 -20.64 9.52
CA HIS A 60 5.00 -21.15 8.85
C HIS A 60 4.58 -20.21 7.73
N VAL A 61 4.18 -20.74 6.57
CA VAL A 61 3.66 -19.96 5.45
C VAL A 61 2.17 -20.23 5.31
N GLU A 62 1.35 -19.19 5.46
CA GLU A 62 -0.10 -19.25 5.25
C GLU A 62 -0.51 -18.55 3.95
N THR A 63 0.24 -17.54 3.53
CA THR A 63 -0.09 -16.77 2.32
C THR A 63 0.43 -17.46 1.07
N ALA A 64 -0.48 -17.96 0.24
CA ALA A 64 -0.12 -18.73 -0.97
C ALA A 64 0.56 -17.89 -2.09
N ASN A 65 0.24 -16.60 -2.21
CA ASN A 65 0.84 -15.73 -3.24
C ASN A 65 0.94 -14.26 -2.80
N PRO A 66 1.85 -13.93 -1.87
CA PRO A 66 2.02 -12.56 -1.39
C PRO A 66 2.49 -11.61 -2.50
N GLN A 67 3.34 -12.09 -3.41
CA GLN A 67 3.91 -11.28 -4.50
C GLN A 67 2.83 -10.84 -5.50
N GLY A 68 1.98 -11.75 -5.95
CA GLY A 68 0.88 -11.43 -6.87
C GLY A 68 -0.12 -10.46 -6.26
N PHE A 69 -0.43 -10.61 -4.97
CA PHE A 69 -1.27 -9.67 -4.25
C PHE A 69 -0.66 -8.27 -4.19
N ILE A 70 0.63 -8.17 -3.84
CA ILE A 70 1.37 -6.90 -3.79
C ILE A 70 1.37 -6.23 -5.16
N LEU A 71 1.69 -6.97 -6.23
CA LEU A 71 1.72 -6.44 -7.60
C LEU A 71 0.35 -5.89 -8.01
N ALA A 72 -0.71 -6.65 -7.77
CA ALA A 72 -2.07 -6.22 -8.11
C ALA A 72 -2.49 -4.94 -7.37
N LYS A 73 -2.14 -4.81 -6.09
CA LYS A 73 -2.49 -3.63 -5.28
C LYS A 73 -1.61 -2.43 -5.61
N LEU A 74 -0.33 -2.63 -5.84
CA LEU A 74 0.59 -1.56 -6.22
C LEU A 74 0.28 -0.97 -7.60
N ALA A 75 -0.18 -1.80 -8.55
CA ALA A 75 -0.49 -1.36 -9.91
C ALA A 75 -1.50 -0.20 -9.95
N ASN A 76 -2.54 -0.25 -9.10
CA ASN A 76 -3.55 0.81 -9.03
C ASN A 76 -2.95 2.13 -8.53
N SER A 77 -2.27 2.12 -7.39
CA SER A 77 -1.62 3.32 -6.84
C SER A 77 -0.59 3.88 -7.82
N TYR A 78 0.20 3.03 -8.47
CA TYR A 78 1.20 3.43 -9.46
C TYR A 78 0.56 4.09 -10.69
N SER A 79 -0.48 3.46 -11.26
CA SER A 79 -1.20 4.00 -12.42
C SER A 79 -1.78 5.38 -12.13
N ARG A 80 -2.37 5.57 -10.94
CA ARG A 80 -2.92 6.87 -10.53
C ARG A 80 -1.84 7.95 -10.43
N MET A 81 -0.69 7.64 -9.85
CA MET A 81 0.42 8.61 -9.80
C MET A 81 0.94 8.92 -11.21
N LYS A 82 0.98 7.93 -12.11
CA LYS A 82 1.32 8.17 -13.52
C LYS A 82 0.33 9.07 -14.24
N GLU A 83 -0.95 8.96 -13.94
CA GLU A 83 -1.95 9.85 -14.51
C GLU A 83 -1.85 11.27 -13.94
N TYR A 84 -1.62 11.40 -12.64
CA TYR A 84 -1.36 12.68 -11.99
C TYR A 84 -0.13 13.41 -12.56
N GLU A 85 0.97 12.68 -12.82
CA GLU A 85 2.15 13.23 -13.52
C GLU A 85 1.77 13.80 -14.89
N LYS A 86 1.01 13.05 -15.71
CA LYS A 86 0.59 13.50 -17.05
C LYS A 86 -0.31 14.74 -17.01
N GLN A 87 -1.18 14.86 -16.02
CA GLN A 87 -2.05 16.02 -15.87
C GLN A 87 -1.24 17.31 -15.63
N LYS A 88 -0.14 17.22 -14.85
CA LYS A 88 0.77 18.36 -14.65
C LYS A 88 1.50 18.79 -15.91
N ASP A 89 1.91 17.83 -16.74
CA ASP A 89 2.56 18.14 -18.02
C ASP A 89 1.59 18.78 -19.03
N SER A 90 0.27 18.67 -18.82
CA SER A 90 -0.78 19.24 -19.67
C SER A 90 -1.22 20.66 -19.31
N GLU A 91 -0.63 21.28 -18.28
CA GLU A 91 -0.88 22.69 -17.92
C GLU A 91 -0.18 23.69 -18.86
N PHE A 92 -0.05 23.37 -20.16
CA PHE A 92 0.30 24.37 -21.16
C PHE A 92 -0.95 25.20 -21.46
N PRO A 93 -0.96 26.53 -21.22
CA PRO A 93 -2.19 27.29 -21.38
C PRO A 93 -2.58 27.38 -22.86
N PRO A 94 -3.86 27.24 -23.21
CA PRO A 94 -4.33 27.32 -24.60
C PRO A 94 -4.16 28.72 -25.25
N TRP A 95 -3.63 29.70 -24.53
CA TRP A 95 -3.36 31.06 -25.02
C TRP A 95 -1.92 31.27 -25.52
N GLU A 96 -1.05 30.25 -25.44
CA GLU A 96 0.32 30.28 -25.99
C GLU A 96 0.45 29.61 -27.39
N LEU A 97 -0.65 29.37 -28.10
CA LEU A 97 -0.68 28.87 -29.50
C LEU A 97 -0.81 29.99 -30.54
#